data_AF-A0A4V0XBG8-F1
#
_entry.id   AF-A0A4V0XBG8-F1
#
_cell.length_a   1.000
_cell.length_b   1.000
_cell.length_c   1.000
_cell.angle_alpha   90.00
_cell.angle_beta   90.00
_cell.angle_gamma   90.00
#
_symmetry.space_group_name_H-M   'P 1'
#
loop_
_entity.id
_entity.type
_entity.pdbx_description
1 polymer ?
#
loop_
_entity_poly.entity_id
_entity_poly.type
_entity_poly.pdbx_seq_one_letter_code
_entity_poly.pdbx_strand_id
1 'polypeptide(L)'
;MSSINFYSYPMIGAMIMLVLLGSRGFRAIAPAQWLATAALGGTLVAGWWIMRPPPSAVPPALALEAALSSGKPTLVEFQSPF
;
A
#
# COMPACT_ATOMS: atom_id res chain seq x y z
N MET A 1 1.26 7.44 18.88
CA MET A 1 0.36 6.44 18.27
C MET A 1 -0.14 7.00 16.95
N SER A 2 0.43 6.56 15.83
CA SER A 2 -0.10 6.95 14.52
C SER A 2 -1.37 6.13 14.29
N SER A 3 -2.54 6.76 14.33
CA SER A 3 -3.84 6.09 14.18
C SER A 3 -4.13 5.62 12.75
N ILE A 4 -3.25 5.94 11.80
CA ILE A 4 -3.41 5.63 10.38
C ILE A 4 -2.42 4.55 9.99
N ASN A 5 -2.94 3.35 9.73
CA ASN A 5 -2.20 2.27 9.10
C ASN A 5 -1.95 2.65 7.62
N PHE A 6 -0.72 3.07 7.30
CA PHE A 6 -0.34 3.45 5.94
C PHE A 6 -0.42 2.30 4.92
N TYR A 7 -0.44 1.04 5.38
CA TYR A 7 -0.70 -0.11 4.52
C TYR A 7 -2.17 -0.21 4.08
N SER A 8 -3.10 0.39 4.83
CA SER A 8 -4.52 0.45 4.45
C SER A 8 -4.83 1.57 3.45
N TYR A 9 -3.87 2.46 3.18
CA TYR A 9 -4.07 3.62 2.29
C TYR A 9 -4.51 3.22 0.86
N PRO A 10 -3.88 2.22 0.19
CA PRO A 10 -4.34 1.79 -1.14
C PRO A 10 -5.77 1.25 -1.13
N MET A 11 -6.15 0.51 -0.07
CA MET A 11 -7.49 -0.03 0.09
C MET A 11 -8.53 1.08 0.26
N ILE A 12 -8.25 2.07 1.11
CA ILE A 12 -9.13 3.23 1.31
C ILE A 12 -9.26 4.03 0.00
N GLY A 13 -8.15 4.27 -0.70
CA GLY A 13 -8.15 4.93 -2.01
C GLY A 13 -9.01 4.19 -3.03
N ALA A 14 -8.88 2.86 -3.09
CA ALA A 14 -9.72 2.03 -3.97
C ALA A 14 -11.21 2.13 -3.60
N MET A 15 -11.56 2.11 -2.32
CA MET A 15 -12.95 2.27 -1.87
C MET A 15 -13.55 3.62 -2.26
N ILE A 16 -12.79 4.71 -2.09
CA ILE A 16 -13.22 6.06 -2.51
C ILE A 16 -13.52 6.06 -4.01
N MET A 17 -12.62 5.50 -4.82
CA MET A 17 -12.80 5.42 -6.27
C MET A 17 -14.04 4.59 -6.64
N LEU A 18 -14.26 3.47 -5.95
CA LEU A 18 -15.38 2.57 -6.21
C LEU A 18 -16.73 3.23 -5.88
N VAL A 19 -16.81 3.99 -4.78
CA VAL A 19 -17.98 4.80 -4.43
C VAL A 19 -18.22 5.91 -5.45
N LEU A 20 -17.16 6.60 -5.90
CA LEU A 20 -17.28 7.67 -6.90
C LEU A 20 -17.72 7.16 -8.28
N LEU A 21 -17.23 6.00 -8.73
CA LEU A 21 -17.70 5.38 -9.96
C LEU A 21 -19.12 4.82 -9.80
N GLY A 22 -19.41 4.16 -8.68
CA GLY A 22 -20.72 3.56 -8.39
C GLY A 22 -21.85 4.58 -8.28
N SER A 23 -21.61 5.71 -7.60
CA SER A 23 -22.58 6.80 -7.41
C SER A 23 -22.96 7.53 -8.71
N ARG A 24 -22.08 7.52 -9.72
CA ARG A 24 -22.35 8.18 -11.00
C ARG A 24 -23.13 7.29 -11.99
N GLY A 25 -23.25 5.99 -11.69
CA GLY A 25 -23.81 5.01 -12.60
C GLY A 25 -22.92 4.84 -13.84
N PHE A 26 -22.35 3.65 -14.02
CA PHE A 26 -21.37 3.33 -15.08
C PHE A 26 -21.81 3.62 -16.54
N ARG A 27 -23.06 4.07 -16.76
CA ARG A 27 -23.67 4.30 -18.07
C ARG A 27 -23.79 5.78 -18.46
N ALA A 28 -23.58 6.74 -17.56
CA ALA A 28 -23.82 8.17 -17.82
C ALA A 28 -22.65 9.09 -17.47
N ILE A 29 -21.42 8.55 -17.38
CA ILE A 29 -20.24 9.33 -16.98
C ILE A 29 -19.74 10.13 -18.18
N ALA A 30 -19.81 11.47 -18.08
CA ALA A 30 -19.28 12.36 -19.11
C ALA A 30 -17.74 12.23 -19.21
N PRO A 31 -17.13 12.46 -20.38
CA PRO A 31 -15.67 12.37 -20.55
C PRO A 31 -14.87 13.22 -19.56
N ALA A 32 -15.37 14.42 -19.22
CA ALA A 32 -14.74 15.29 -18.23
C ALA A 32 -14.73 14.68 -16.82
N GLN A 33 -15.77 13.91 -16.46
CA GLN A 33 -15.85 13.22 -15.17
C GLN A 33 -14.89 12.03 -15.12
N TRP A 34 -14.64 11.37 -16.24
CA TRP A 34 -13.58 10.36 -16.35
C TRP A 34 -12.20 10.97 -16.12
N LEU A 35 -11.92 12.11 -16.76
CA LEU A 35 -10.66 12.82 -16.57
C LEU A 35 -10.45 13.24 -15.10
N ALA A 36 -11.47 13.81 -14.47
CA ALA A 36 -11.42 14.19 -13.06
C ALA A 36 -11.20 12.98 -12.13
N THR A 37 -11.84 11.86 -12.44
CA THR A 37 -11.68 10.61 -11.69
C THR A 37 -10.28 10.03 -11.85
N ALA A 38 -9.74 10.03 -13.07
CA ALA A 38 -8.38 9.60 -13.35
C ALA A 38 -7.34 10.50 -12.66
N ALA A 39 -7.54 11.81 -12.67
CA ALA A 39 -6.68 12.76 -11.96
C ALA A 39 -6.68 12.49 -10.45
N LEU A 40 -7.86 12.27 -9.86
CA LEU A 40 -8.00 11.99 -8.44
C LEU A 40 -7.36 10.64 -8.05
N GLY A 41 -7.56 9.60 -8.86
CA GLY A 41 -6.87 8.32 -8.70
C GLY A 41 -5.35 8.47 -8.79
N GLY A 42 -4.85 9.27 -9.74
CA GLY A 42 -3.44 9.59 -9.88
C GLY A 42 -2.86 10.29 -8.64
N THR A 43 -3.58 11.27 -8.08
CA THR A 43 -3.14 11.95 -6.86
C THR A 43 -3.09 11.04 -5.65
N LEU A 44 -4.04 10.10 -5.51
CA LEU A 44 -4.04 9.12 -4.43
C LEU A 44 -2.85 8.16 -4.56
N VAL A 45 -2.58 7.66 -5.77
CA VAL A 45 -1.42 6.79 -6.02
C VAL A 45 -0.10 7.52 -5.76
N ALA A 46 0.02 8.77 -6.22
CA ALA A 46 1.21 9.59 -5.98
C ALA A 46 1.40 9.88 -4.48
N GLY A 47 0.31 10.24 -3.77
CA GLY A 47 0.32 10.45 -2.33
C GLY A 47 0.76 9.20 -1.57
N TRP A 48 0.24 8.02 -1.96
CA TRP A 48 0.69 6.75 -1.40
C TRP A 48 2.18 6.51 -1.68
N TRP A 49 2.65 6.74 -2.90
CA TRP A 49 4.04 6.50 -3.27
C TRP A 49 5.03 7.33 -2.44
N ILE A 50 4.65 8.57 -2.12
CA ILE A 50 5.46 9.49 -1.28
C ILE A 50 5.42 9.07 0.20
N MET A 51 4.24 8.64 0.69
CA MET A 51 4.03 8.36 2.11
C MET A 51 4.26 6.89 2.50
N ARG A 52 4.41 5.98 1.54
CA ARG A 52 4.51 4.55 1.84
C ARG A 52 5.73 4.29 2.73
N PRO A 53 5.60 3.41 3.74
CA PRO A 53 6.74 2.96 4.52
C PRO A 53 7.79 2.38 3.56
N PRO A 54 9.08 2.72 3.73
CA PRO A 54 10.13 2.07 2.97
C PRO A 54 10.03 0.55 3.22
N PRO A 55 10.30 -0.29 2.20
CA PRO A 55 10.38 -1.73 2.43
C PRO A 55 11.35 -1.97 3.59
N SER A 56 10.92 -2.75 4.59
CA SER A 56 11.80 -3.24 5.64
C SER A 56 13.03 -3.79 4.95
N ALA A 57 14.18 -3.16 5.23
CA ALA A 57 15.38 -3.30 4.44
C ALA A 57 15.59 -4.78 4.10
N VAL A 58 15.90 -5.10 2.84
CA VAL A 58 16.25 -6.45 2.33
C VAL A 58 17.40 -7.19 3.07
N PRO A 59 18.33 -6.55 3.84
CA PRO A 59 19.36 -7.26 4.63
C PRO A 59 18.97 -8.46 5.51
N PRO A 60 17.82 -8.54 6.21
CA PRO A 60 17.51 -9.64 7.09
C PRO A 60 17.14 -10.90 6.32
N ALA A 61 16.73 -10.84 5.04
CA ALA A 61 16.42 -12.05 4.29
C ALA A 61 17.69 -12.86 3.95
N LEU A 62 18.73 -12.20 3.44
CA LEU A 62 20.03 -12.82 3.18
C LEU A 62 20.75 -13.24 4.48
N ALA A 63 20.64 -12.43 5.53
CA ALA A 63 21.19 -12.79 6.85
C ALA A 63 20.43 -13.95 7.50
N LEU A 64 19.11 -14.04 7.30
CA LEU A 64 18.27 -15.15 7.76
C LEU A 64 18.61 -16.44 7.00
N GLU A 65 18.76 -16.37 5.68
CA GLU A 65 19.14 -17.54 4.87
C GLU A 65 20.54 -18.06 5.27
N ALA A 66 21.49 -17.15 5.51
CA ALA A 66 22.81 -17.49 6.04
C ALA A 66 22.73 -18.10 7.46
N ALA A 67 21.85 -17.59 8.31
CA ALA A 67 21.69 -18.12 9.67
C ALA A 67 21.02 -19.51 9.69
N LEU A 68 20.00 -19.72 8.85
CA LEU A 68 19.30 -21.00 8.69
C LEU A 68 20.21 -22.08 8.07
N SER A 69 21.11 -21.71 7.16
CA SER A 69 22.07 -22.63 6.55
C SER A 69 23.30 -22.95 7.43
N SER A 70 23.47 -22.26 8.56
CA SER A 70 24.64 -22.43 9.44
C SER A 70 24.66 -23.71 10.27
N GLY A 71 23.56 -24.47 10.29
CA GLY A 71 23.41 -25.70 11.10
C GLY A 71 23.34 -25.47 12.61
N LYS A 72 23.31 -24.20 13.06
CA LYS A 72 23.19 -23.82 14.47
C LYS A 72 21.73 -23.47 14.81
N PRO A 73 21.24 -23.84 16.01
CA PRO A 73 19.94 -23.39 16.47
C PRO A 73 19.93 -21.86 16.54
N THR A 74 19.08 -21.23 15.73
CA THR A 74 18.98 -19.78 15.59
C THR A 74 17.58 -19.35 16.01
N LEU A 75 17.50 -18.42 16.97
CA LEU A 75 16.24 -17.80 17.35
C LEU A 75 15.98 -16.61 16.41
N VAL A 76 14.89 -16.67 15.66
CA VAL A 76 14.49 -15.62 14.72
C VAL A 76 13.26 -14.93 15.31
N GLU A 77 13.43 -13.67 15.72
CA GLU A 77 12.33 -12.85 16.22
C GLU A 77 11.82 -11.96 15.09
N PHE A 78 10.56 -12.19 14.69
CA PHE A 78 9.87 -11.34 13.74
C PHE A 78 9.21 -10.19 14.50
N GLN A 79 9.93 -9.09 14.68
CA GLN A 79 9.36 -7.88 15.26
C GLN A 79 8.65 -7.07 14.19
N SER A 80 7.34 -6.88 14.36
CA SER A 80 6.59 -5.85 13.66
C SER A 80 6.83 -4.51 14.35
N PRO A 81 7.21 -3.43 13.62
CA PRO A 81 7.23 -2.08 14.17
C PRO A 81 5.82 -1.47 14.32
N PHE A 82 4.77 -2.25 14.03
CA PHE A 82 3.36 -1.90 14.12
C PHE A 82 2.63 -2.84 15.07
#